data_AF-A0A523HJM7-F1
#
_entry.id   AF-A0A523HJM7-F1
#
_cell.length_a   1.000
_cell.length_b   1.000
_cell.length_c   1.000
_cell.angle_alpha   90.00
_cell.angle_beta   90.00
_cell.angle_gamma   90.00
#
_symmetry.space_group_name_H-M   'P 1'
#
loop_
_entity.id
_entity.type
_entity.pdbx_description
1 polymer ?
#
loop_
_entity_poly.entity_id
_entity_poly.type
_entity_poly.pdbx_seq_one_letter_code
_entity_poly.pdbx_strand_id
1 'polypeptide(L)'
;MDHSPRRRSADVLRCYTRGRMDPKDLRTLELPAVLQRLAQLTDFSASRQLALDLVPSTYLEIAQRLQAETTEARQLLAGDGKLTVGGARDVRSRVQAAARGSVLEPQELLDIQSTLISARTLARRFKRDDESYPVLSRIAADLSQETELIESISRTIDDHGRVRDQASRKLSSVRRNLRR
;
A
#
# COMPACT_ATOMS: atom_id res chain seq x y z
N MET A 1 -9.21 24.10 12.89
CA MET A 1 -8.15 23.17 13.30
C MET A 1 -7.99 22.19 12.16
N ASP A 2 -7.02 22.47 11.29
CA ASP A 2 -6.79 21.83 10.00
C ASP A 2 -6.07 20.50 10.21
N HIS A 3 -6.81 19.39 10.11
CA HIS A 3 -6.24 18.06 9.99
C HIS A 3 -5.99 17.76 8.51
N SER A 4 -4.87 18.24 7.99
CA SER A 4 -4.28 17.75 6.75
C SER A 4 -3.31 16.60 7.06
N PRO A 5 -3.63 15.34 6.76
CA PRO A 5 -2.70 14.24 6.96
C PRO A 5 -1.98 13.89 5.65
N ARG A 6 -0.68 13.57 5.78
CA ARG A 6 0.08 12.69 4.88
C ARG A 6 0.45 13.22 3.49
N ARG A 7 1.41 14.15 3.45
CA ARG A 7 2.32 14.35 2.29
C ARG A 7 3.75 13.91 2.63
N ARG A 8 3.98 12.66 3.07
CA ARG A 8 5.34 12.19 3.38
C ARG A 8 5.79 10.97 2.58
N SER A 9 4.92 10.04 2.19
CA SER A 9 5.37 8.79 1.56
C SER A 9 5.91 8.96 0.13
N ALA A 10 5.44 9.95 -0.64
CA ALA A 10 5.96 10.21 -2.00
C ALA A 10 7.33 10.94 -1.99
N ASP A 11 7.59 11.75 -0.97
CA ASP A 11 8.87 12.46 -0.83
C ASP A 11 9.99 11.53 -0.38
N VAL A 12 9.68 10.49 0.41
CA VAL A 12 10.67 9.53 0.89
C VAL A 12 11.41 8.85 -0.27
N LEU A 13 10.70 8.44 -1.33
CA LEU A 13 11.30 7.84 -2.54
C LEU A 13 12.01 8.87 -3.45
N ARG A 14 11.54 10.12 -3.47
CA ARG A 14 12.19 11.23 -4.19
C ARG A 14 13.53 11.65 -3.59
N CYS A 15 13.77 11.33 -2.31
CA CYS A 15 15.01 11.70 -1.62
C CYS A 15 16.19 10.75 -1.89
N TYR A 16 15.97 9.52 -2.36
CA TYR A 16 17.05 8.53 -2.50
C TYR A 16 17.88 8.65 -3.79
N THR A 17 17.40 9.43 -4.74
CA THR A 17 17.72 9.25 -6.16
C THR A 17 18.48 10.43 -6.78
N ARG A 18 18.90 11.41 -5.98
CA ARG A 18 19.50 12.65 -6.47
C ARG A 18 21.03 12.55 -6.71
N GLY A 19 21.46 11.46 -7.35
CA GLY A 19 22.80 11.32 -7.92
C GLY A 19 22.76 11.56 -9.43
N ARG A 20 23.60 12.46 -9.95
CA ARG A 20 23.61 12.78 -11.39
C ARG A 20 24.41 11.72 -12.15
N MET A 21 23.76 10.61 -12.53
CA MET A 21 24.28 9.67 -13.53
C MET A 21 23.83 10.06 -14.94
N ASP A 22 24.68 9.85 -15.95
CA ASP A 22 24.32 10.16 -17.34
C ASP A 22 23.26 9.16 -17.85
N PRO A 23 22.12 9.62 -18.40
CA PRO A 23 21.11 8.74 -19.00
C PRO A 23 21.66 7.82 -20.11
N LYS A 24 22.72 8.24 -20.81
CA LYS A 24 23.40 7.43 -21.82
C LYS A 24 24.04 6.20 -21.18
N ASP A 25 24.76 6.37 -20.07
CA ASP A 25 25.43 5.29 -19.36
C ASP A 25 24.41 4.27 -18.84
N LEU A 26 23.29 4.74 -18.27
CA LEU A 26 22.21 3.87 -17.81
C LEU A 26 21.59 3.03 -18.93
N ARG A 27 21.50 3.59 -20.15
CA ARG A 27 21.04 2.86 -21.33
C ARG A 27 22.08 1.85 -21.80
N THR A 28 23.36 2.23 -21.83
CA THR A 28 24.46 1.34 -22.21
C THR A 28 24.61 0.16 -21.25
N LEU A 29 24.35 0.36 -19.96
CA LEU A 29 24.31 -0.70 -18.93
C LEU A 29 23.00 -1.49 -18.91
N GLU A 30 22.10 -1.24 -19.87
CA GLU A 30 20.80 -1.92 -20.00
C GLU A 30 19.91 -1.85 -18.75
N LEU A 31 20.09 -0.83 -17.90
CA LEU A 31 19.26 -0.65 -16.70
C LEU A 31 17.75 -0.71 -17.03
N PRO A 32 17.24 -0.07 -18.11
CA PRO A 32 15.82 -0.17 -18.45
C PRO A 32 15.33 -1.61 -18.62
N ALA A 33 16.14 -2.51 -19.20
CA ALA A 33 15.76 -3.91 -19.38
C ALA A 33 15.69 -4.65 -18.03
N VAL A 34 16.64 -4.37 -17.14
CA VAL A 34 16.65 -4.91 -15.76
C VAL A 34 15.42 -4.46 -14.98
N LEU A 35 15.06 -3.17 -15.04
CA LEU A 35 13.88 -2.64 -14.36
C LEU A 35 12.58 -3.24 -14.92
N GLN A 36 12.49 -3.46 -16.24
CA GLN A 36 11.35 -4.16 -16.84
C GLN A 36 11.23 -5.60 -16.35
N ARG A 37 12.36 -6.31 -16.24
CA ARG A 37 12.37 -7.67 -15.70
C ARG A 37 11.93 -7.70 -14.24
N LEU A 38 12.42 -6.77 -13.43
CA LEU A 38 12.02 -6.62 -12.02
C LEU A 38 10.52 -6.32 -11.89
N ALA A 39 10.01 -5.40 -12.71
CA ALA A 39 8.60 -5.01 -12.73
C ALA A 39 7.65 -6.18 -13.08
N GLN A 40 8.14 -7.20 -13.80
CA GLN A 40 7.35 -8.42 -14.09
C GLN A 40 7.27 -9.37 -12.89
N LEU A 41 8.16 -9.23 -11.91
CA LEU A 41 8.20 -10.07 -10.71
C LEU A 41 7.41 -9.48 -9.54
N THR A 42 6.73 -8.34 -9.73
CA THR A 42 5.95 -7.69 -8.68
C THR A 42 4.48 -8.08 -8.72
N ASP A 43 3.90 -8.39 -7.56
CA ASP A 43 2.48 -8.79 -7.42
C ASP A 43 1.49 -7.61 -7.35
N PHE A 44 1.98 -6.38 -7.28
CA PHE A 44 1.13 -5.19 -7.05
C PHE A 44 1.48 -4.04 -8.00
N SER A 45 0.47 -3.34 -8.52
CA SER A 45 0.66 -2.24 -9.49
C SER A 45 1.51 -1.11 -8.94
N ALA A 46 1.37 -0.76 -7.65
CA ALA A 46 2.22 0.26 -7.06
C ALA A 46 3.68 -0.22 -6.96
N SER A 47 3.92 -1.48 -6.62
CA SER A 47 5.27 -2.06 -6.59
C SER A 47 5.89 -2.12 -7.99
N ARG A 48 5.08 -2.43 -9.02
CA ARG A 48 5.51 -2.38 -10.42
C ARG A 48 6.01 -0.99 -10.81
N GLN A 49 5.24 0.04 -10.46
CA GLN A 49 5.62 1.43 -10.72
C GLN A 49 6.91 1.79 -9.96
N LEU A 50 7.03 1.40 -8.70
CA LEU A 50 8.25 1.61 -7.91
C LEU A 50 9.47 0.96 -8.54
N ALA A 51 9.35 -0.27 -9.03
CA ALA A 51 10.43 -0.98 -9.72
C ALA A 51 10.87 -0.24 -10.99
N LEU A 52 9.93 0.31 -11.77
CA LEU A 52 10.22 1.06 -12.99
C LEU A 52 10.84 2.44 -12.71
N ASP A 53 10.50 3.05 -11.58
CA ASP A 53 10.99 4.37 -11.17
C ASP A 53 12.33 4.30 -10.40
N LEU A 54 12.89 3.10 -10.18
CA LEU A 54 14.18 2.93 -9.52
C LEU A 54 15.28 3.59 -10.34
N VAL A 55 16.12 4.36 -9.66
CA VAL A 55 17.37 4.85 -10.23
C VAL A 55 18.51 4.63 -9.24
N PRO A 56 19.75 4.38 -9.73
CA PRO A 56 20.88 4.17 -8.86
C PRO A 56 21.19 5.43 -8.04
N SER A 57 21.75 5.22 -6.84
CA SER A 57 22.22 6.32 -5.99
C SER A 57 23.74 6.41 -6.03
N THR A 58 24.27 7.63 -6.08
CA THR A 58 25.71 7.90 -5.98
C THR A 58 26.19 8.14 -4.55
N TYR A 59 25.27 8.13 -3.57
CA TYR A 59 25.59 8.34 -2.16
C TYR A 59 25.71 6.99 -1.46
N LEU A 60 26.86 6.76 -0.82
CA LEU A 60 27.17 5.49 -0.16
C LEU A 60 26.15 5.13 0.92
N GLU A 61 25.77 6.09 1.78
CA GLU A 61 24.80 5.87 2.86
C GLU A 61 23.44 5.38 2.32
N ILE A 62 23.00 5.95 1.20
CA ILE A 62 21.75 5.56 0.55
C ILE A 62 21.88 4.16 -0.04
N ALA A 63 22.98 3.87 -0.74
CA ALA A 63 23.23 2.56 -1.32
C ALA A 63 23.29 1.47 -0.24
N GLN A 64 24.00 1.71 0.87
CA GLN A 64 24.08 0.78 2.00
C GLN A 64 22.72 0.52 2.63
N ARG A 65 21.90 1.56 2.80
CA ARG A 65 20.55 1.40 3.32
C ARG A 65 19.67 0.56 2.39
N LEU A 66 19.66 0.83 1.09
CA LEU A 66 18.89 0.05 0.11
C LEU A 66 19.35 -1.41 0.04
N GLN A 67 20.65 -1.65 0.18
CA GLN A 67 21.20 -3.01 0.26
C GLN A 67 20.79 -3.73 1.54
N ALA A 68 20.74 -3.04 2.68
CA ALA A 68 20.22 -3.60 3.93
C ALA A 68 18.74 -3.97 3.82
N GLU A 69 17.91 -3.08 3.26
CA GLU A 69 16.49 -3.33 2.95
C GLU A 69 16.33 -4.59 2.07
N THR A 70 17.13 -4.71 1.00
CA THR A 70 17.10 -5.86 0.09
C THR A 70 17.59 -7.15 0.76
N THR A 71 18.58 -7.05 1.65
CA THR A 71 19.15 -8.21 2.38
C THR A 71 18.11 -8.83 3.30
N GLU A 72 17.40 -8.02 4.08
CA GLU A 72 16.29 -8.50 4.93
C GLU A 72 15.15 -9.07 4.08
N ALA A 73 14.77 -8.40 2.99
CA ALA A 73 13.71 -8.90 2.10
C ALA A 73 14.05 -10.27 1.51
N ARG A 74 15.31 -10.48 1.09
CA ARG A 74 15.77 -11.78 0.60
C ARG A 74 15.74 -12.85 1.69
N GLN A 75 16.14 -12.53 2.92
CA GLN A 75 16.09 -13.46 4.05
C GLN A 75 14.64 -13.86 4.36
N LEU A 76 13.73 -12.89 4.37
CA LEU A 76 12.30 -13.11 4.57
C LEU A 76 11.70 -14.03 3.49
N LEU A 77 12.10 -13.85 2.22
CA LEU A 77 11.67 -14.70 1.11
C LEU A 77 12.28 -16.11 1.13
N ALA A 78 13.49 -16.25 1.66
CA ALA A 78 14.19 -17.53 1.74
C ALA A 78 13.69 -18.42 2.89
N GLY A 79 13.08 -17.85 3.93
CA GLY A 79 12.45 -18.61 5.00
C GLY A 79 11.07 -19.17 4.63
N ASP A 80 10.39 -19.83 5.58
CA ASP A 80 9.04 -20.41 5.40
C ASP A 80 7.91 -19.35 5.32
N GLY A 81 8.26 -18.08 5.27
CA GLY A 81 7.32 -16.97 5.28
C GLY A 81 6.62 -16.83 3.93
N LYS A 82 5.43 -17.41 3.77
CA LYS A 82 4.45 -16.93 2.78
C LYS A 82 4.03 -15.51 3.15
N LEU A 83 4.87 -14.52 2.83
CA LEU A 83 4.53 -13.12 2.91
C LEU A 83 3.69 -12.78 1.69
N THR A 84 2.51 -12.23 1.93
CA THR A 84 1.63 -11.75 0.87
C THR A 84 1.09 -10.38 1.27
N VAL A 85 0.83 -9.54 0.28
CA VAL A 85 0.06 -8.31 0.46
C VAL A 85 -1.44 -8.58 0.63
N GLY A 86 -1.86 -9.85 0.65
CA GLY A 86 -3.24 -10.27 0.88
C GLY A 86 -4.17 -9.79 -0.23
N GLY A 87 -5.40 -9.43 0.14
CA GLY A 87 -6.41 -8.92 -0.79
C GLY A 87 -6.24 -7.44 -1.17
N ALA A 88 -5.06 -6.85 -0.99
CA ALA A 88 -4.84 -5.43 -1.25
C ALA A 88 -5.06 -5.09 -2.73
N ARG A 89 -5.68 -3.94 -2.98
CA ARG A 89 -5.91 -3.40 -4.33
C ARG A 89 -5.41 -1.98 -4.42
N ASP A 90 -5.05 -1.55 -5.63
CA ASP A 90 -4.61 -0.18 -5.84
C ASP A 90 -5.80 0.77 -5.84
N VAL A 91 -6.02 1.39 -4.68
CA VAL A 91 -7.15 2.32 -4.45
C VAL A 91 -6.75 3.79 -4.57
N ARG A 92 -5.52 4.10 -5.01
CA ARG A 92 -5.00 5.48 -5.04
C ARG A 92 -5.87 6.42 -5.87
N SER A 93 -6.25 6.00 -7.08
CA SER A 93 -7.09 6.79 -7.98
C SER A 93 -8.47 7.08 -7.38
N ARG A 94 -9.08 6.08 -6.75
CA ARG A 94 -10.39 6.16 -6.10
C ARG A 94 -10.37 7.06 -4.89
N VAL A 95 -9.37 6.90 -4.02
CA VAL A 95 -9.19 7.75 -2.83
C VAL A 95 -8.95 9.21 -3.25
N GLN A 96 -8.17 9.45 -4.31
CA GLN A 96 -7.97 10.79 -4.84
C GLN A 96 -9.25 11.40 -5.45
N ALA A 97 -10.07 10.60 -6.13
CA ALA A 97 -11.36 11.04 -6.65
C ALA A 97 -12.33 11.37 -5.50
N ALA A 98 -12.40 10.51 -4.48
CA ALA A 98 -13.21 10.74 -3.28
C ALA A 98 -12.79 12.00 -2.53
N ALA A 99 -11.49 12.28 -2.43
CA ALA A 99 -10.98 13.51 -1.84
C ALA A 99 -11.40 14.78 -2.61
N ARG A 100 -11.74 14.65 -3.91
CA ARG A 100 -12.31 15.71 -4.75
C ARG A 100 -13.85 15.74 -4.74
N GLY A 101 -14.49 14.93 -3.90
CA GLY A 101 -15.95 14.87 -3.76
C GLY A 101 -16.65 13.84 -4.64
N SER A 102 -15.92 12.97 -5.35
CA SER A 102 -16.55 11.86 -6.06
C SER A 102 -17.15 10.85 -5.08
N VAL A 103 -18.32 10.31 -5.41
CA VAL A 103 -18.95 9.22 -4.65
C VAL A 103 -18.26 7.91 -5.03
N LEU A 104 -17.97 7.08 -4.03
CA LEU A 104 -17.41 5.75 -4.22
C LEU A 104 -18.53 4.71 -4.29
N GLU A 105 -18.41 3.79 -5.24
CA GLU A 105 -19.31 2.65 -5.33
C GLU A 105 -19.06 1.64 -4.21
N PRO A 106 -20.04 0.82 -3.82
CA PRO A 106 -19.88 -0.13 -2.71
C PRO A 106 -18.68 -1.08 -2.88
N GLN A 107 -18.41 -1.55 -4.09
CA GLN A 107 -17.25 -2.41 -4.36
C GLN A 107 -15.93 -1.67 -4.19
N GLU A 108 -15.88 -0.37 -4.47
CA GLU A 108 -14.68 0.44 -4.26
C GLU A 108 -14.39 0.65 -2.78
N LEU A 109 -15.44 0.75 -1.96
CA LEU A 109 -15.31 0.78 -0.50
C LEU A 109 -14.82 -0.57 0.05
N LEU A 110 -15.29 -1.70 -0.49
CA LEU A 110 -14.76 -3.02 -0.13
C LEU A 110 -13.30 -3.19 -0.54
N ASP A 111 -12.89 -2.67 -1.71
CA ASP A 111 -11.48 -2.66 -2.13
C ASP A 111 -10.59 -1.86 -1.17
N ILE A 112 -11.07 -0.70 -0.70
CA ILE A 112 -10.39 0.12 0.31
C ILE A 112 -10.28 -0.64 1.62
N GLN A 113 -11.37 -1.25 2.08
CA GLN A 113 -11.39 -2.05 3.30
C GLN A 113 -10.39 -3.21 3.26
N SER A 114 -10.39 -3.99 2.17
CA SER A 114 -9.46 -5.09 1.96
C SER A 114 -8.00 -4.63 2.04
N THR A 115 -7.70 -3.49 1.41
CA THR A 115 -6.36 -2.89 1.42
C THR A 115 -5.93 -2.44 2.83
N LEU A 116 -6.84 -1.84 3.60
CA LEU A 116 -6.56 -1.45 4.99
C LEU A 116 -6.36 -2.66 5.91
N ILE A 117 -7.13 -3.74 5.71
CA ILE A 117 -6.95 -5.00 6.45
C ILE A 117 -5.58 -5.60 6.16
N SER A 118 -5.17 -5.65 4.89
CA SER A 118 -3.84 -6.10 4.48
C SER A 118 -2.73 -5.26 5.11
N ALA A 119 -2.82 -3.93 5.04
CA ALA A 119 -1.85 -3.01 5.63
C ALA A 119 -1.68 -3.25 7.15
N ARG A 120 -2.80 -3.38 7.87
CA ARG A 120 -2.80 -3.67 9.32
C ARG A 120 -2.18 -5.04 9.63
N THR A 121 -2.45 -6.05 8.81
CA THR A 121 -1.92 -7.40 8.99
C THR A 121 -0.40 -7.42 8.81
N LEU A 122 0.10 -6.75 7.79
CA LEU A 122 1.53 -6.58 7.55
C LEU A 122 2.21 -5.79 8.69
N ALA A 123 1.64 -4.66 9.09
CA ALA A 123 2.18 -3.85 10.20
C ALA A 123 2.33 -4.68 11.50
N ARG A 124 1.32 -5.48 11.83
CA ARG A 124 1.34 -6.35 13.02
C ARG A 124 2.36 -7.47 12.90
N ARG A 125 2.51 -8.06 11.71
CA ARG A 125 3.51 -9.11 11.47
C ARG A 125 4.92 -8.56 11.68
N PHE A 126 5.25 -7.49 10.98
CA PHE A 126 6.59 -6.90 11.07
C PHE A 126 6.89 -6.37 12.47
N LYS A 127 5.89 -5.85 13.20
CA LYS A 127 6.07 -5.52 14.62
C LYS A 127 6.48 -6.72 15.49
N ARG A 128 6.03 -7.95 15.17
CA ARG A 128 6.44 -9.16 15.89
C ARG A 128 7.83 -9.63 15.46
N ASP A 129 8.15 -9.45 14.19
CA ASP A 129 9.41 -9.89 13.60
C ASP A 129 10.50 -8.78 13.64
N ASP A 130 10.35 -7.76 14.49
CA ASP A 130 11.22 -6.57 14.54
C ASP A 130 12.69 -6.90 14.84
N GLU A 131 12.93 -7.89 15.69
CA GLU A 131 14.29 -8.37 15.98
C GLU A 131 14.94 -9.05 14.76
N SER A 132 14.14 -9.69 13.91
CA SER A 132 14.62 -10.41 12.73
C SER A 132 14.73 -9.51 11.50
N TYR A 133 13.85 -8.51 11.36
CA TYR A 133 13.77 -7.63 10.19
C TYR A 133 13.58 -6.15 10.59
N PRO A 134 14.51 -5.56 11.35
CA PRO A 134 14.36 -4.21 11.89
C PRO A 134 14.25 -3.13 10.82
N VAL A 135 14.85 -3.31 9.64
CA VAL A 135 14.73 -2.36 8.54
C VAL A 135 13.34 -2.45 7.89
N LEU A 136 12.85 -3.66 7.59
CA LEU A 136 11.51 -3.86 7.04
C LEU A 136 10.43 -3.42 8.03
N SER A 137 10.63 -3.63 9.33
CA SER A 137 9.70 -3.21 10.38
C SER A 137 9.57 -1.70 10.48
N ARG A 138 10.65 -0.96 10.25
CA ARG A 138 10.62 0.50 10.14
C ARG A 138 9.80 0.98 8.95
N ILE A 139 9.90 0.29 7.81
CA ILE A 139 9.08 0.60 6.62
C ILE A 139 7.60 0.28 6.91
N ALA A 140 7.33 -0.87 7.54
CA ALA A 140 5.98 -1.30 7.87
C ALA A 140 5.31 -0.43 8.95
N ALA A 141 6.09 0.31 9.75
CA ALA A 141 5.56 1.21 10.77
C ALA A 141 4.71 2.37 10.19
N ASP A 142 4.97 2.74 8.93
CA ASP A 142 4.20 3.78 8.21
C ASP A 142 2.85 3.26 7.66
N LEU A 143 2.59 1.95 7.74
CA LEU A 143 1.33 1.37 7.28
C LEU A 143 0.15 1.78 8.18
N SER A 144 -0.96 2.11 7.53
CA SER A 144 -2.18 2.57 8.20
C SER A 144 -2.81 1.48 9.08
N GLN A 145 -3.25 1.86 10.28
CA GLN A 145 -3.96 0.96 11.22
C GLN A 145 -5.41 1.39 11.49
N GLU A 146 -6.01 2.15 10.56
CA GLU A 146 -7.34 2.78 10.65
C GLU A 146 -8.47 1.75 10.86
N THR A 147 -8.68 1.35 12.10
CA THR A 147 -9.64 0.30 12.43
C THR A 147 -11.07 0.84 12.38
N GLU A 148 -11.27 2.10 12.74
CA GLU A 148 -12.58 2.76 12.68
C GLU A 148 -13.15 2.79 11.26
N LEU A 149 -12.30 3.05 10.25
CA LEU A 149 -12.73 3.10 8.86
C LEU A 149 -13.10 1.70 8.34
N ILE A 150 -12.31 0.68 8.68
CA ILE A 150 -12.62 -0.72 8.34
C ILE A 150 -13.99 -1.10 8.92
N GLU A 151 -14.22 -0.81 10.21
CA GLU A 151 -15.47 -1.10 10.90
C GLU A 151 -16.66 -0.30 10.38
N SER A 152 -16.43 0.97 10.01
CA SER A 152 -17.45 1.80 9.36
C SER A 152 -17.94 1.18 8.05
N ILE A 153 -17.01 0.72 7.20
CA ILE A 153 -17.35 0.05 5.94
C ILE A 153 -18.08 -1.28 6.22
N SER A 154 -17.59 -2.10 7.17
CA SER A 154 -18.23 -3.39 7.52
C SER A 154 -19.65 -3.24 8.07
N ARG A 155 -19.95 -2.13 8.76
CA ARG A 155 -21.30 -1.86 9.28
C ARG A 155 -22.26 -1.43 8.18
N THR A 156 -21.77 -0.75 7.16
CA THR A 156 -22.59 -0.16 6.10
C THR A 156 -22.78 -1.10 4.91
N ILE A 157 -21.76 -1.89 4.55
CA ILE A 157 -21.71 -2.70 3.34
C ILE A 157 -21.42 -4.15 3.73
N ASP A 158 -22.17 -5.10 3.13
CA ASP A 158 -21.91 -6.53 3.28
C ASP A 158 -20.85 -7.04 2.28
N ASP A 159 -20.43 -8.30 2.44
CA ASP A 159 -19.39 -8.91 1.62
C ASP A 159 -19.77 -9.05 0.12
N HIS A 160 -21.06 -8.85 -0.21
CA HIS A 160 -21.56 -8.86 -1.58
C HIS A 160 -21.66 -7.45 -2.19
N GLY A 161 -21.24 -6.42 -1.46
CA GLY A 161 -21.33 -5.02 -1.91
C GLY A 161 -22.73 -4.43 -1.79
N ARG A 162 -23.63 -5.04 -1.00
CA ARG A 162 -24.96 -4.48 -0.74
C ARG A 162 -24.95 -3.65 0.54
N VAL A 163 -25.70 -2.56 0.51
CA VAL A 163 -25.89 -1.72 1.70
C VAL A 163 -26.76 -2.47 2.71
N ARG A 164 -26.20 -2.66 3.91
CA ARG A 164 -26.86 -3.34 5.03
C ARG A 164 -28.10 -2.57 5.48
N ASP A 165 -29.15 -3.28 5.87
CA ASP A 165 -30.40 -2.69 6.40
C ASP A 165 -30.14 -1.79 7.60
N GLN A 166 -29.11 -2.11 8.39
CA GLN A 166 -28.72 -1.41 9.62
C GLN A 166 -27.72 -0.27 9.37
N ALA A 167 -27.37 0.03 8.12
CA ALA A 167 -26.46 1.12 7.77
C ALA A 167 -26.94 2.49 8.31
N SER A 168 -28.26 2.69 8.44
CA SER A 168 -28.81 3.80 9.22
C SER A 168 -30.15 3.43 9.86
N ARG A 169 -30.51 4.10 10.97
CA ARG A 169 -31.81 3.93 11.63
C ARG A 169 -32.98 4.22 10.68
N LYS A 170 -32.83 5.23 9.81
CA LYS A 170 -33.85 5.64 8.83
C LYS A 170 -34.05 4.57 7.75
N LEU A 171 -32.95 4.03 7.20
CA LEU A 171 -33.01 2.95 6.20
C LEU A 171 -33.65 1.68 6.78
N SER A 172 -33.26 1.31 8.00
CA SER A 172 -33.83 0.16 8.71
C SER A 172 -35.34 0.30 8.95
N SER A 173 -35.81 1.52 9.28
CA SER A 173 -37.24 1.80 9.43
C SER A 173 -38.00 1.66 8.11
N VAL A 174 -37.47 2.23 7.02
CA VAL A 174 -38.11 2.18 5.70
C VAL A 174 -38.18 0.75 5.16
N ARG A 175 -37.10 -0.03 5.23
CA ARG A 175 -37.09 -1.42 4.77
C ARG A 175 -37.98 -2.35 5.60
N ARG A 176 -38.12 -2.11 6.91
CA ARG A 176 -39.09 -2.83 7.74
C ARG A 176 -40.54 -2.53 7.34
N ASN A 177 -40.83 -1.29 7.00
CA ASN A 177 -42.18 -0.89 6.54
C ASN A 177 -42.52 -1.47 5.17
N LEU A 178 -41.55 -1.61 4.25
CA LEU A 178 -41.76 -2.21 2.92
C LEU A 178 -41.97 -3.74 2.93
N ARG A 179 -41.61 -4.42 4.02
CA ARG A 179 -41.78 -5.89 4.19
C ARG A 179 -43.10 -6.27 4.87
N ARG A 180 -43.88 -5.29 5.30
CA ARG A 180 -45.26 -5.48 5.78
C ARG A 180 -46.21 -5.26 4.60
#